data_AF-A0A2T2ZWN8-F1
#
_entry.id   AF-A0A2T2ZWN8-F1
#
_cell.length_a   1.000
_cell.length_b   1.000
_cell.length_c   1.000
_cell.angle_alpha   90.00
_cell.angle_beta   90.00
_cell.angle_gamma   90.00
#
_symmetry.space_group_name_H-M   'P 1'
#
loop_
_entity.id
_entity.type
_entity.pdbx_description
1 polymer ?
#
loop_
_entity_poly.entity_id
_entity_poly.type
_entity_poly.pdbx_seq_one_letter_code
_entity_poly.pdbx_strand_id
1 'polypeptide(L)'
;MWLERLSITSRSTEVRDYVLQSEATTMQFLERHTRIPSPRIFDRACESDPGNTIGVGYILMEKMPGAPLEWQSATAIQKEKIVRQLAEIMLEIERHPFDQLGSLIATATSGETTSDATVVSQMQLGGLAQHSTFRSREGGRPLGPFHSSQDAFRALVEAHLRMIVAGEIGTAENALGVFLAHRFRLDVLDRVSEQTATDSNGGERFFLKHENKLKAVLSSK
;
A
#
# COMPACT_ATOMS: atom_id res chain seq x y z
N MET A 1 -0.38 0.17 -28.14
CA MET A 1 0.31 1.40 -27.66
C MET A 1 0.30 1.31 -26.14
N TRP A 2 1.47 1.06 -25.55
CA TRP A 2 1.64 0.72 -24.13
C TRP A 2 1.92 1.97 -23.29
N LEU A 3 1.65 1.91 -21.99
CA LEU A 3 1.91 3.00 -21.05
C LEU A 3 3.03 2.56 -20.09
N GLU A 4 4.08 3.36 -19.99
CA GLU A 4 5.17 3.18 -19.02
C GLU A 4 5.00 4.20 -17.89
N ARG A 5 5.11 3.76 -16.63
CA ARG A 5 5.07 4.64 -15.46
C ARG A 5 6.42 4.57 -14.75
N LEU A 6 7.19 5.66 -14.80
CA LEU A 6 8.45 5.81 -14.05
C LEU A 6 8.19 6.46 -12.69
N SER A 7 8.58 5.79 -11.61
CA SER A 7 8.53 6.29 -10.23
C SER A 7 9.87 6.95 -9.86
N ILE A 8 10.00 8.26 -10.13
CA ILE A 8 11.28 9.03 -9.99
C ILE A 8 11.52 9.55 -8.55
N THR A 9 10.75 9.16 -7.52
CA THR A 9 10.69 9.93 -6.26
C THR A 9 11.45 9.40 -5.04
N SER A 10 12.22 8.31 -5.08
CA SER A 10 12.96 7.82 -3.88
C SER A 10 14.49 7.93 -3.98
N ARG A 11 15.19 7.92 -2.84
CA ARG A 11 16.67 8.01 -2.77
C ARG A 11 17.41 6.66 -2.82
N SER A 12 16.73 5.52 -2.63
CA SER A 12 17.36 4.19 -2.68
C SER A 12 16.62 3.21 -3.58
N THR A 13 17.38 2.43 -4.33
CA THR A 13 16.89 1.46 -5.32
C THR A 13 16.01 0.37 -4.68
N GLU A 14 16.40 -0.14 -3.50
CA GLU A 14 15.63 -1.15 -2.75
C GLU A 14 14.18 -0.71 -2.48
N VAL A 15 13.97 0.56 -2.11
CA VAL A 15 12.64 1.10 -1.82
C VAL A 15 11.82 1.23 -3.11
N ARG A 16 12.44 1.65 -4.22
CA ARG A 16 11.75 1.73 -5.52
C ARG A 16 11.27 0.36 -5.95
N ASP A 17 12.16 -0.62 -5.86
CA ASP A 17 11.89 -1.98 -6.28
C ASP A 17 10.77 -2.59 -5.43
N TYR A 18 10.79 -2.38 -4.12
CA TYR A 18 9.71 -2.87 -3.26
C TYR A 18 8.35 -2.21 -3.57
N VAL A 19 8.32 -0.89 -3.77
CA VAL A 19 7.08 -0.17 -4.13
C VAL A 19 6.58 -0.64 -5.50
N LEU A 20 7.46 -0.75 -6.49
CA LEU A 20 7.13 -1.22 -7.84
C LEU A 20 6.56 -2.65 -7.81
N GLN A 21 7.20 -3.55 -7.05
CA GLN A 21 6.70 -4.91 -6.84
C GLN A 21 5.32 -4.90 -6.19
N SER A 22 5.10 -4.03 -5.21
CA SER A 22 3.83 -3.95 -4.53
C SER A 22 2.70 -3.41 -5.41
N GLU A 23 2.99 -2.38 -6.21
CA GLU A 23 2.07 -1.84 -7.20
C GLU A 23 1.68 -2.92 -8.22
N ALA A 24 2.67 -3.63 -8.79
CA ALA A 24 2.43 -4.69 -9.76
C ALA A 24 1.62 -5.85 -9.15
N THR A 25 1.95 -6.27 -7.93
CA THR A 25 1.24 -7.35 -7.24
C THR A 25 -0.21 -6.96 -6.95
N THR A 26 -0.44 -5.71 -6.55
CA THR A 26 -1.78 -5.18 -6.28
C THR A 26 -2.65 -5.17 -7.53
N MET A 27 -2.09 -4.76 -8.69
CA MET A 27 -2.82 -4.81 -9.96
C MET A 27 -3.16 -6.26 -10.37
N GLN A 28 -2.21 -7.20 -10.22
CA GLN A 28 -2.49 -8.62 -10.47
C GLN A 28 -3.55 -9.20 -9.52
N PHE A 29 -3.56 -8.75 -8.26
CA PHE A 29 -4.58 -9.15 -7.29
C PHE A 29 -5.97 -8.68 -7.75
N LEU A 30 -6.08 -7.40 -8.15
CA LEU A 30 -7.33 -6.83 -8.66
C LEU A 30 -7.82 -7.56 -9.91
N GLU A 31 -6.92 -7.80 -10.87
CA GLU A 31 -7.22 -8.52 -12.12
C GLU A 31 -7.74 -9.94 -11.87
N ARG A 32 -7.14 -10.69 -10.93
CA ARG A 32 -7.43 -12.12 -10.73
C ARG A 32 -8.55 -12.40 -9.73
N HIS A 33 -8.69 -11.56 -8.71
CA HIS A 33 -9.56 -11.86 -7.57
C HIS A 33 -10.78 -10.97 -7.49
N THR A 34 -10.83 -9.84 -8.21
CA THR A 34 -11.94 -8.88 -8.11
C THR A 34 -12.59 -8.65 -9.47
N ARG A 35 -13.80 -8.08 -9.47
CA ARG A 35 -14.47 -7.61 -10.69
C ARG A 35 -14.11 -6.19 -11.09
N ILE A 36 -13.16 -5.56 -10.39
CA ILE A 36 -12.77 -4.18 -10.63
C ILE A 36 -11.97 -4.14 -11.93
N PRO A 37 -12.33 -3.26 -12.90
CA PRO A 37 -11.54 -3.08 -14.10
C PRO A 37 -10.11 -2.65 -13.75
N SER A 38 -9.14 -3.52 -13.99
CA SER A 38 -7.73 -3.31 -13.69
C SER A 38 -6.89 -3.64 -14.94
N PRO A 39 -5.83 -2.87 -15.25
CA PRO A 39 -4.98 -3.16 -16.39
C PRO A 39 -4.27 -4.50 -16.22
N ARG A 40 -4.26 -5.32 -17.27
CA ARG A 40 -3.46 -6.55 -17.30
C ARG A 40 -1.97 -6.22 -17.37
N ILE A 41 -1.17 -6.87 -16.53
CA ILE A 41 0.30 -6.74 -16.56
C ILE A 41 0.87 -7.75 -17.55
N PHE A 42 1.72 -7.28 -18.46
CA PHE A 42 2.45 -8.13 -19.41
C PHE A 42 3.85 -8.46 -18.93
N ASP A 43 4.56 -7.46 -18.40
CA ASP A 43 5.93 -7.64 -17.93
C ASP A 43 6.26 -6.63 -16.81
N ARG A 44 7.27 -6.93 -16.00
CA ARG A 44 7.81 -6.03 -14.97
C ARG A 44 9.25 -6.39 -14.68
N ALA A 45 10.09 -5.39 -14.44
CA ALA A 45 11.44 -5.62 -13.92
C ALA A 45 11.79 -4.55 -12.87
N CYS A 46 12.55 -4.97 -11.87
CA CYS A 46 13.10 -4.08 -10.85
C CYS A 46 14.40 -3.43 -11.36
N GLU A 47 14.78 -2.28 -10.82
CA GLU A 47 16.05 -1.63 -11.15
C GLU A 47 17.24 -2.50 -10.73
N SER A 48 17.13 -3.22 -9.61
CA SER A 48 18.16 -4.15 -9.15
C SER A 48 18.19 -5.50 -9.87
N ASP A 49 17.29 -5.77 -10.81
CA ASP A 49 17.22 -7.06 -11.52
C ASP A 49 18.37 -7.17 -12.54
N PRO A 50 19.24 -8.21 -12.45
CA PRO A 50 20.31 -8.42 -13.42
C PRO A 50 19.82 -8.60 -14.87
N GLY A 51 18.57 -9.05 -15.05
CA GLY A 51 17.95 -9.20 -16.37
C GLY A 51 17.42 -7.88 -16.95
N ASN A 52 17.36 -6.81 -16.15
CA ASN A 52 16.85 -5.52 -16.58
C ASN A 52 17.92 -4.70 -17.30
N THR A 53 17.88 -4.74 -18.64
CA THR A 53 18.80 -3.97 -19.49
C THR A 53 18.45 -2.48 -19.59
N ILE A 54 17.26 -2.07 -19.10
CA ILE A 54 16.78 -0.69 -19.16
C ILE A 54 17.41 0.16 -18.03
N GLY A 55 17.88 -0.49 -16.96
CA GLY A 55 18.56 0.18 -15.84
C GLY A 55 17.64 1.01 -14.93
N VAL A 56 16.33 0.91 -15.10
CA VAL A 56 15.30 1.49 -14.22
C VAL A 56 14.14 0.51 -14.05
N GLY A 57 13.48 0.56 -12.91
CA GLY A 57 12.30 -0.27 -12.66
C GLY A 57 11.12 0.11 -13.56
N TYR A 58 10.40 -0.89 -14.09
CA TYR A 58 9.25 -0.68 -14.96
C TYR A 58 8.14 -1.71 -14.75
N ILE A 59 6.91 -1.31 -15.12
CA ILE A 59 5.75 -2.20 -15.27
C ILE A 59 5.16 -1.95 -16.65
N LEU A 60 5.12 -2.99 -17.48
CA LEU A 60 4.45 -2.98 -18.78
C LEU A 60 3.03 -3.54 -18.62
N MET A 61 2.04 -2.72 -18.93
CA MET A 61 0.63 -3.05 -18.68
C MET A 61 -0.29 -2.60 -19.81
N GLU A 62 -1.52 -3.13 -19.80
CA GLU A 62 -2.59 -2.79 -20.73
C GLU A 62 -2.98 -1.32 -20.62
N LYS A 63 -3.16 -0.67 -21.78
CA LYS A 63 -3.72 0.68 -21.83
C LYS A 63 -5.23 0.61 -21.73
N MET A 64 -5.77 0.93 -20.54
CA MET A 64 -7.20 0.99 -20.32
C MET A 64 -7.85 2.12 -21.13
N PRO A 65 -8.99 1.86 -21.82
CA PRO A 65 -9.73 2.91 -22.48
C PRO A 65 -10.41 3.80 -21.43
N GLY A 66 -10.17 5.11 -21.50
CA GLY A 66 -10.76 6.05 -20.56
C GLY A 66 -10.26 7.47 -20.77
N ALA A 67 -10.96 8.42 -20.15
CA ALA A 67 -10.55 9.81 -20.05
C ALA A 67 -10.32 10.16 -18.57
N PRO A 68 -9.38 11.05 -18.25
CA PRO A 68 -9.23 11.58 -16.91
C PRO A 68 -10.55 12.17 -16.40
N LEU A 69 -10.87 11.91 -15.14
CA LEU A 69 -12.08 12.44 -14.53
C LEU A 69 -11.95 13.94 -14.29
N GLU A 70 -12.70 14.73 -15.03
CA GLU A 70 -12.85 16.16 -14.77
C GLU A 70 -14.11 16.43 -13.93
N TRP A 71 -13.94 16.44 -12.61
CA TRP A 71 -15.07 16.59 -11.68
C TRP A 71 -15.82 17.93 -11.86
N GLN A 72 -15.11 19.01 -12.20
CA GLN A 72 -15.70 20.35 -12.28
C GLN A 72 -16.58 20.53 -13.52
N SER A 73 -16.24 19.90 -14.63
CA SER A 73 -17.01 19.94 -15.89
C SER A 73 -18.11 18.88 -15.95
N ALA A 74 -18.13 17.90 -15.02
CA ALA A 74 -19.13 16.84 -14.98
C ALA A 74 -20.53 17.34 -14.58
N THR A 75 -21.54 16.92 -15.34
CA THR A 75 -22.96 17.14 -15.04
C THR A 75 -23.40 16.38 -13.79
N ALA A 76 -24.53 16.77 -13.20
CA ALA A 76 -25.07 16.09 -12.01
C ALA A 76 -25.29 14.59 -12.24
N ILE A 77 -25.81 14.21 -13.40
CA ILE A 77 -26.04 12.80 -13.79
C ILE A 77 -24.71 12.04 -13.90
N GLN A 78 -23.67 12.65 -14.48
CA GLN A 78 -22.34 12.04 -14.55
C GLN A 78 -21.74 11.85 -13.16
N LYS A 79 -21.85 12.86 -12.28
CA LYS A 79 -21.38 12.78 -10.89
C LYS A 79 -22.08 11.66 -10.12
N GLU A 80 -23.40 11.53 -10.26
CA GLU A 80 -24.16 10.44 -9.66
C GLU A 80 -23.65 9.08 -10.13
N LYS A 81 -23.45 8.92 -11.45
CA LYS A 81 -22.90 7.69 -12.03
C LYS A 81 -21.51 7.36 -11.46
N ILE A 82 -20.62 8.36 -11.37
CA ILE A 82 -19.26 8.18 -10.83
C ILE A 82 -19.31 7.74 -9.38
N VAL A 83 -20.13 8.39 -8.55
CA VAL A 83 -20.26 8.05 -7.13
C VAL A 83 -20.83 6.64 -6.96
N ARG A 84 -21.81 6.25 -7.80
CA ARG A 84 -22.35 4.90 -7.82
C ARG A 84 -21.28 3.85 -8.16
N GLN A 85 -20.50 4.09 -9.21
CA GLN A 85 -19.40 3.19 -9.59
C GLN A 85 -18.31 3.10 -8.51
N LEU A 86 -17.98 4.21 -7.84
CA LEU A 86 -17.06 4.21 -6.72
C LEU A 86 -17.59 3.35 -5.56
N ALA A 87 -18.88 3.45 -5.26
CA ALA A 87 -19.51 2.62 -4.23
C ALA A 87 -19.45 1.13 -4.60
N GLU A 88 -19.72 0.77 -5.85
CA GLU A 88 -19.59 -0.61 -6.34
C GLU A 88 -18.16 -1.15 -6.19
N ILE A 89 -17.15 -0.34 -6.52
CA ILE A 89 -15.73 -0.69 -6.32
C ILE A 89 -15.42 -0.90 -4.85
N MET A 90 -15.87 0.00 -3.96
CA MET A 90 -15.64 -0.13 -2.52
C MET A 90 -16.28 -1.39 -1.94
N LEU A 91 -17.51 -1.72 -2.37
CA LEU A 91 -18.19 -2.95 -1.98
C LEU A 91 -17.45 -4.19 -2.47
N GLU A 92 -16.94 -4.18 -3.71
CA GLU A 92 -16.17 -5.30 -4.22
C GLU A 92 -14.87 -5.50 -3.44
N ILE A 93 -14.15 -4.43 -3.11
CA ILE A 93 -12.95 -4.48 -2.26
C ILE A 93 -13.27 -5.11 -0.88
N GLU A 94 -14.41 -4.76 -0.29
CA GLU A 94 -14.84 -5.28 1.02
C GLU A 94 -15.07 -6.81 1.01
N ARG A 95 -15.28 -7.41 -0.16
CA ARG A 95 -15.44 -8.87 -0.28
C ARG A 95 -14.13 -9.64 -0.13
N HIS A 96 -13.00 -8.93 -0.16
CA HIS A 96 -11.67 -9.51 -0.07
C HIS A 96 -10.92 -9.00 1.17
N PRO A 97 -11.33 -9.42 2.38
CA PRO A 97 -10.63 -9.07 3.60
C PRO A 97 -9.25 -9.76 3.66
N PHE A 98 -8.35 -9.09 4.36
CA PHE A 98 -7.03 -9.57 4.74
C PHE A 98 -6.92 -9.68 6.26
N ASP A 99 -6.19 -10.68 6.74
CA ASP A 99 -5.96 -10.89 8.18
C ASP A 99 -4.80 -10.06 8.72
N GLN A 100 -4.09 -9.36 7.83
CA GLN A 100 -2.95 -8.51 8.14
C GLN A 100 -3.04 -7.18 7.40
N LEU A 101 -2.51 -6.15 8.04
CA LEU A 101 -2.24 -4.85 7.46
C LEU A 101 -0.84 -4.84 6.86
N GLY A 102 -0.76 -4.57 5.56
CA GLY A 102 0.50 -4.56 4.84
C GLY A 102 0.33 -4.15 3.40
N SER A 103 1.38 -4.34 2.63
CA SER A 103 1.37 -4.14 1.18
C SER A 103 1.50 -5.49 0.49
N LEU A 104 0.74 -5.71 -0.58
CA LEU A 104 0.79 -6.95 -1.34
C LEU A 104 2.15 -7.05 -2.02
N ILE A 105 2.82 -8.20 -1.88
CA ILE A 105 4.09 -8.51 -2.53
C ILE A 105 4.03 -9.91 -3.15
N ALA A 106 4.65 -10.07 -4.31
CA ALA A 106 4.80 -11.35 -4.95
C ALA A 106 6.05 -12.03 -4.39
N THR A 107 5.89 -13.18 -3.71
CA THR A 107 7.04 -14.03 -3.41
C THR A 107 7.23 -15.01 -4.56
N ALA A 108 8.40 -14.94 -5.19
CA ALA A 108 8.84 -16.04 -6.04
C ALA A 108 9.23 -17.17 -5.09
N THR A 109 8.40 -18.20 -4.98
CA THR A 109 8.91 -19.48 -4.52
C THR A 109 9.90 -19.93 -5.60
N SER A 110 11.19 -19.82 -5.31
CA SER A 110 12.23 -20.51 -6.08
C SER A 110 12.06 -22.01 -5.83
N GLY A 111 11.01 -22.57 -6.44
CA GLY A 111 10.88 -23.99 -6.66
C GLY A 111 11.94 -24.40 -7.66
N GLU A 112 12.73 -25.38 -7.28
CA GLU A 112 13.81 -25.96 -8.07
C GLU A 112 13.35 -26.27 -9.50
N THR A 113 14.29 -26.08 -10.42
CA THR A 113 14.23 -26.40 -11.85
C THR A 113 13.35 -27.61 -12.16
N THR A 114 12.18 -27.36 -12.73
CA THR A 114 11.64 -28.18 -13.80
C THR A 114 10.77 -27.30 -14.70
N SER A 115 11.22 -27.19 -15.94
CA SER A 115 10.52 -26.61 -17.09
C SER A 115 9.07 -27.06 -17.12
N ASP A 116 8.16 -26.09 -17.29
CA ASP A 116 6.71 -26.25 -17.49
C ASP A 116 5.80 -26.14 -16.24
N ALA A 117 6.08 -25.17 -15.37
CA ALA A 117 5.15 -24.75 -14.32
C ALA A 117 4.83 -23.26 -14.47
N THR A 118 3.56 -22.96 -14.80
CA THR A 118 2.94 -21.66 -14.59
C THR A 118 3.34 -21.16 -13.21
N VAL A 119 4.24 -20.18 -13.14
CA VAL A 119 4.69 -19.59 -11.87
C VAL A 119 3.48 -18.88 -11.27
N VAL A 120 2.77 -19.60 -10.39
CA VAL A 120 1.73 -19.00 -9.57
C VAL A 120 2.47 -18.21 -8.51
N SER A 121 2.79 -16.95 -8.83
CA SER A 121 3.29 -15.99 -7.84
C SER A 121 2.30 -15.96 -6.68
N GLN A 122 2.68 -16.54 -5.55
CA GLN A 122 1.84 -16.52 -4.36
C GLN A 122 1.86 -15.09 -3.83
N MET A 123 0.68 -14.46 -3.79
CA MET A 123 0.53 -13.11 -3.26
C MET A 123 0.55 -13.19 -1.73
N GLN A 124 1.49 -12.50 -1.11
CA GLN A 124 1.63 -12.42 0.34
C GLN A 124 1.58 -10.96 0.79
N LEU A 125 1.20 -10.74 2.04
CA LEU A 125 1.24 -9.41 2.65
C LEU A 125 2.62 -9.19 3.26
N GLY A 126 3.33 -8.20 2.74
CA GLY A 126 4.58 -7.71 3.29
C GLY A 126 4.36 -6.46 4.15
N GLY A 127 5.46 -5.89 4.64
CA GLY A 127 5.42 -4.59 5.29
C GLY A 127 4.93 -3.47 4.36
N LEU A 128 4.64 -2.31 4.92
CA LEU A 128 4.10 -1.15 4.22
C LEU A 128 5.08 -0.63 3.16
N ALA A 129 4.61 -0.61 1.91
CA ALA A 129 5.29 -0.05 0.74
C ALA A 129 5.17 1.48 0.70
N GLN A 130 5.47 2.17 1.80
CA GLN A 130 5.48 3.63 1.86
C GLN A 130 6.89 4.17 2.04
N HIS A 131 7.23 5.22 1.29
CA HIS A 131 8.55 5.85 1.34
C HIS A 131 8.94 6.29 2.77
N SER A 132 7.99 6.85 3.52
CA SER A 132 8.20 7.32 4.90
C SER A 132 8.30 6.20 5.94
N THR A 133 8.01 4.95 5.55
CA THR A 133 8.02 3.80 6.46
C THR A 133 9.16 2.82 6.15
N PHE A 134 10.02 3.15 5.19
CA PHE A 134 11.23 2.39 4.94
C PHE A 134 12.35 2.87 5.85
N ARG A 135 12.91 1.94 6.66
CA ARG A 135 14.01 2.27 7.59
C ARG A 135 15.31 2.43 6.80
N SER A 136 15.81 3.65 6.66
CA SER A 136 16.99 3.93 5.81
C SER A 136 18.34 3.50 6.40
N ARG A 137 18.45 3.07 7.67
CA ARG A 137 19.76 2.95 8.35
C ARG A 137 20.31 1.53 8.59
N GLU A 138 19.49 0.48 8.51
CA GLU A 138 19.91 -0.91 8.75
C GLU A 138 19.10 -1.86 7.85
N GLY A 139 19.66 -2.26 6.70
CA GLY A 139 19.09 -3.29 5.81
C GLY A 139 17.58 -3.13 5.58
N GLY A 140 17.18 -1.96 5.06
CA GLY A 140 15.86 -1.36 5.22
C GLY A 140 14.68 -2.27 4.96
N ARG A 141 14.15 -2.86 6.04
CA ARG A 141 12.90 -3.61 5.97
C ARG A 141 11.70 -2.67 6.08
N PRO A 142 10.64 -2.91 5.30
CA PRO A 142 9.38 -2.17 5.45
C PRO A 142 8.76 -2.48 6.82
N LEU A 143 8.05 -1.51 7.40
CA LEU A 143 7.30 -1.70 8.65
C LEU A 143 6.13 -2.69 8.44
N GLY A 144 6.06 -3.73 9.25
CA GLY A 144 4.98 -4.74 9.21
C GLY A 144 5.39 -6.05 8.53
N PRO A 145 4.45 -6.91 8.12
CA PRO A 145 2.99 -6.74 8.22
C PRO A 145 2.51 -6.73 9.67
N PHE A 146 1.31 -6.18 9.91
CA PHE A 146 0.72 -6.07 11.25
C PHE A 146 -0.58 -6.85 11.35
N HIS A 147 -0.85 -7.45 12.50
CA HIS A 147 -2.13 -8.14 12.77
C HIS A 147 -3.15 -7.26 13.48
N SER A 148 -2.71 -6.09 13.96
CA SER A 148 -3.55 -5.10 14.63
C SER A 148 -3.33 -3.72 14.04
N SER A 149 -4.44 -3.01 13.85
CA SER A 149 -4.49 -1.61 13.48
C SER A 149 -3.80 -0.71 14.51
N GLN A 150 -3.88 -1.07 15.79
CA GLN A 150 -3.22 -0.35 16.88
C GLN A 150 -1.70 -0.47 16.78
N ASP A 151 -1.19 -1.69 16.60
CA ASP A 151 0.25 -1.94 16.46
C ASP A 151 0.81 -1.23 15.23
N ALA A 152 0.08 -1.28 14.12
CA ALA A 152 0.44 -0.54 12.92
C ALA A 152 0.49 0.96 13.16
N PHE A 153 -0.55 1.54 13.77
CA PHE A 153 -0.60 2.98 14.04
C PHE A 153 0.53 3.41 14.99
N ARG A 154 0.77 2.66 16.07
CA ARG A 154 1.87 2.91 17.00
C ARG A 154 3.21 2.87 16.28
N ALA A 155 3.48 1.81 15.51
CA ALA A 155 4.73 1.67 14.77
C ALA A 155 4.96 2.80 13.75
N LEU A 156 3.90 3.23 13.06
CA LEU A 156 3.93 4.37 12.13
C LEU A 156 4.25 5.69 12.84
N VAL A 157 3.57 5.98 13.95
CA VAL A 157 3.79 7.20 14.73
C VAL A 157 5.20 7.23 15.30
N GLU A 158 5.70 6.10 15.82
CA GLU A 158 7.08 5.99 16.28
C GLU A 158 8.10 6.17 15.16
N ALA A 159 7.86 5.61 13.97
CA ALA A 159 8.73 5.82 12.81
C ALA A 159 8.78 7.32 12.43
N HIS A 160 7.63 8.00 12.43
CA HIS A 160 7.58 9.45 12.23
C HIS A 160 8.34 10.24 13.30
N LEU A 161 8.18 9.89 14.58
CA LEU A 161 8.92 10.52 15.67
C LEU A 161 10.44 10.35 15.48
N ARG A 162 10.90 9.16 15.08
CA ARG A 162 12.31 8.91 14.78
C ARG A 162 12.82 9.78 13.63
N MET A 163 12.06 9.90 12.54
CA MET A 163 12.43 10.77 11.41
C MET A 163 12.49 12.26 11.80
N ILE A 164 11.60 12.72 12.68
CA ILE A 164 11.64 14.09 13.22
C ILE A 164 12.90 14.31 14.07
N VAL A 165 13.22 13.36 14.95
CA VAL A 165 14.45 13.43 15.78
C VAL A 165 15.71 13.37 14.92
N ALA A 166 15.70 12.61 13.82
CA ALA A 166 16.78 12.56 12.85
C ALA A 166 16.90 13.83 11.98
N GLY A 167 15.93 14.76 12.07
CA GLY A 167 15.90 15.98 11.26
C GLY A 167 15.51 15.75 9.80
N GLU A 168 14.97 14.56 9.46
CA GLU A 168 14.54 14.23 8.09
C GLU A 168 13.18 14.86 7.76
N ILE A 169 12.33 15.08 8.77
CA ILE A 169 10.97 15.62 8.62
C ILE A 169 10.75 16.79 9.59
N GLY A 170 10.31 17.92 9.03
CA GLY A 170 10.02 19.15 9.76
C GLY A 170 11.13 20.18 9.61
N THR A 171 10.74 21.46 9.50
CA THR A 171 11.70 22.56 9.64
C THR A 171 12.11 22.67 11.11
N ALA A 172 13.34 23.08 11.39
CA ALA A 172 13.87 23.20 12.75
C ALA A 172 12.95 24.00 13.70
N GLU A 173 12.21 24.97 13.16
CA GLU A 173 11.29 25.84 13.89
C GLU A 173 9.98 25.13 14.31
N ASN A 174 9.52 24.12 13.57
CA ASN A 174 8.24 23.42 13.83
C ASN A 174 8.41 22.00 14.36
N ALA A 175 9.64 21.49 14.44
CA ALA A 175 9.92 20.10 14.83
C ALA A 175 9.32 19.74 16.21
N LEU A 176 9.41 20.63 17.20
CA LEU A 176 8.86 20.40 18.54
C LEU A 176 7.33 20.27 18.53
N GLY A 177 6.62 21.13 17.80
CA GLY A 177 5.17 21.07 17.70
C GLY A 177 4.70 19.79 17.01
N VAL A 178 5.38 19.38 15.93
CA VAL A 178 5.09 18.14 15.22
C VAL A 178 5.37 16.91 16.11
N PHE A 179 6.46 16.94 16.88
CA PHE A 179 6.82 15.89 17.84
C PHE A 179 5.76 15.73 18.93
N LEU A 180 5.37 16.83 19.59
CA LEU A 180 4.35 16.80 20.64
C LEU A 180 2.99 16.33 20.11
N ALA A 181 2.60 16.74 18.90
CA ALA A 181 1.37 16.28 18.28
C ALA A 181 1.38 14.76 18.02
N HIS A 182 2.52 14.19 17.62
CA HIS A 182 2.64 12.74 17.43
C HIS A 182 2.66 11.98 18.76
N ARG A 183 3.32 12.52 19.79
CA ARG A 183 3.30 11.93 21.14
C ARG A 183 1.89 11.93 21.75
N PHE A 184 1.16 13.03 21.61
CA PHE A 184 -0.24 13.11 22.04
C PHE A 184 -1.12 12.06 21.35
N ARG A 185 -0.89 11.77 20.06
CA ARG A 185 -1.62 10.70 19.35
C ARG A 185 -1.35 9.32 19.95
N LEU A 186 -0.14 9.04 20.45
CA LEU A 186 0.15 7.79 21.16
C LEU A 186 -0.61 7.72 22.48
N ASP A 187 -0.58 8.80 23.27
CA ASP A 187 -1.31 8.86 24.54
C ASP A 187 -2.83 8.66 24.36
N VAL A 188 -3.40 9.20 23.29
CA VAL A 188 -4.82 8.98 22.93
C VAL A 188 -5.06 7.53 22.49
N LEU A 189 -4.16 6.95 21.70
CA LEU A 189 -4.28 5.56 21.26
C LEU A 189 -4.29 4.59 22.44
N ASP A 190 -3.42 4.80 23.42
CA ASP A 190 -3.32 3.94 24.61
C ASP A 190 -4.63 3.96 25.41
N ARG A 191 -5.23 5.16 25.58
CA ARG A 191 -6.53 5.30 26.26
C ARG A 191 -7.69 4.64 25.53
N VAL A 192 -7.72 4.71 24.19
CA VAL A 192 -8.78 4.09 23.38
C VAL A 192 -8.64 2.57 23.38
N SER A 193 -7.43 2.05 23.37
CA SER A 193 -7.15 0.61 23.43
C SER A 193 -7.65 -0.02 24.74
N GLU A 194 -7.43 0.64 25.87
CA GLU A 194 -7.94 0.21 27.17
C GLU A 194 -9.47 0.11 27.20
N GLN A 195 -10.16 0.92 26.39
CA GLN A 195 -11.61 0.95 26.28
C GLN A 195 -12.16 -0.12 25.32
N THR A 196 -11.45 -0.47 24.25
CA THR A 196 -11.91 -1.43 23.25
C THR A 196 -11.57 -2.89 23.59
N ALA A 197 -10.64 -3.12 24.52
CA ALA A 197 -10.30 -4.45 25.04
C ALA A 197 -11.48 -5.16 25.73
N THR A 198 -12.53 -4.43 26.11
CA THR A 198 -13.75 -5.01 26.71
C THR A 198 -14.78 -5.50 25.68
N ASP A 199 -14.66 -5.10 24.41
CA ASP A 199 -15.79 -5.12 23.47
C ASP A 199 -15.61 -6.01 22.21
N SER A 200 -14.43 -6.59 21.95
CA SER A 200 -14.13 -7.24 20.67
C SER A 200 -13.77 -8.73 20.77
N ASN A 201 -14.76 -9.60 20.50
CA ASN A 201 -14.58 -11.06 20.41
C ASN A 201 -14.40 -11.55 18.95
N GLY A 202 -14.08 -10.64 18.02
CA GLY A 202 -13.86 -10.94 16.60
C GLY A 202 -12.56 -10.31 16.11
N GLY A 203 -11.72 -11.08 15.41
CA GLY A 203 -10.44 -10.62 14.88
C GLY A 203 -10.60 -9.45 13.89
N GLU A 204 -9.63 -8.53 13.89
CA GLU A 204 -9.61 -7.40 12.97
C GLU A 204 -9.42 -7.88 11.52
N ARG A 205 -10.12 -7.22 10.58
CA ARG A 205 -10.00 -7.48 9.14
C ARG A 205 -9.58 -6.21 8.44
N PHE A 206 -8.70 -6.34 7.46
CA PHE A 206 -8.13 -5.26 6.67
C PHE A 206 -8.57 -5.35 5.22
N PHE A 207 -8.60 -4.23 4.52
CA PHE A 207 -9.07 -4.17 3.13
C PHE A 207 -8.10 -3.37 2.27
N LEU A 208 -8.07 -3.69 0.97
CA LEU A 208 -7.25 -2.94 0.01
C LEU A 208 -7.73 -1.49 -0.05
N LYS A 209 -6.80 -0.53 -0.07
CA LYS A 209 -7.14 0.87 -0.24
C LYS A 209 -6.29 1.51 -1.32
N HIS A 210 -6.93 2.25 -2.23
CA HIS A 210 -6.25 3.09 -3.20
C HIS A 210 -5.48 4.22 -2.49
N GLU A 211 -4.23 4.48 -2.89
CA GLU A 211 -3.25 5.31 -2.19
C GLU A 211 -3.78 6.67 -1.71
N ASN A 212 -4.22 6.69 -0.45
CA ASN A 212 -3.73 7.56 0.63
C ASN A 212 -4.60 7.37 1.88
N LYS A 213 -3.96 6.92 2.97
CA LYS A 213 -4.46 6.78 4.36
C LYS A 213 -5.31 5.55 4.66
N LEU A 214 -4.71 4.47 5.14
CA LEU A 214 -5.44 3.36 5.75
C LEU A 214 -6.37 3.87 6.87
N LYS A 215 -7.62 3.40 6.90
CA LYS A 215 -8.46 3.43 8.10
C LYS A 215 -8.80 1.99 8.42
N ALA A 216 -8.65 1.60 9.68
CA ALA A 216 -9.30 0.40 10.20
C ALA A 216 -10.81 0.61 10.07
N VAL A 217 -11.49 -0.29 9.38
CA VAL A 217 -12.95 -0.40 9.48
C VAL A 217 -13.19 -1.40 10.59
N LEU A 218 -13.53 -0.90 11.78
CA LEU A 218 -14.10 -1.74 12.83
C LEU A 218 -15.43 -2.26 12.27
N SER A 219 -15.47 -3.57 12.02
CA SER A 219 -16.68 -4.27 11.57
C SER A 219 -17.70 -4.22 12.70
N SER A 220 -18.56 -3.19 12.75
CA SER A 220 -19.77 -3.26 13.58
C SER A 220 -20.74 -4.24 12.94
N LYS A 221 -21.08 -5.29 13.67
CA LYS A 221 -22.38 -5.93 13.50
C LYS A 221 -23.47 -5.00 14.04
#